data_AF-A0AB33CJC9-F1
#
_entry.id   AF-A0AB33CJC9-F1
#
_cell.length_a   1.000
_cell.length_b   1.000
_cell.length_c   1.000
_cell.angle_alpha   90.00
_cell.angle_beta   90.00
_cell.angle_gamma   90.00
#
_symmetry.space_group_name_H-M   'P 1'
#
loop_
_entity.id
_entity.type
_entity.pdbx_description
1 polymer ?
#
loop_
_entity_poly.entity_id
_entity_poly.type
_entity_poly.pdbx_seq_one_letter_code
_entity_poly.pdbx_strand_id
1 'polypeptide(L)'
;MTSKMRSAFMLDEPVRHTLITGHRFYVQQAKERLLSTFGNISAEADAAAEAHWEQSGRNFDPDIHDEGEQAEDAQNHGIMFYGLLSEMHERTRLSVVAGMFHHWDKAWRRLLVDQLRLPGFVIGAHTRRAMWTMDSAQLESFLEALGLKVAAFPGYARLDAMRLVVNVFKHGEGKSMDDLRRAYPEFVPVVDGWARAFHDDTSMKVTDAHLDEFADAIESFWLNVPHELNLDPAVPPKLPKDLERARKKDLA
;
A
#
# COMPACT_ATOMS: atom_id res chain seq x y z
N MET A 1 41.66 -19.23 -13.03
CA MET A 1 40.35 -19.85 -13.35
C MET A 1 39.29 -18.81 -13.10
N THR A 2 38.74 -18.19 -14.16
CA THR A 2 37.63 -17.25 -14.04
C THR A 2 36.38 -18.05 -13.66
N SER A 3 36.01 -17.99 -12.38
CA SER A 3 34.72 -18.48 -11.90
C SER A 3 33.62 -17.83 -12.75
N LYS A 4 32.93 -18.60 -13.60
CA LYS A 4 31.82 -18.06 -14.40
C LYS A 4 30.75 -17.60 -13.40
N MET A 5 30.56 -16.29 -13.28
CA MET A 5 29.45 -15.70 -12.55
C MET A 5 28.16 -16.36 -13.05
N ARG A 6 27.30 -16.77 -12.11
CA ARG A 6 25.99 -17.33 -12.44
C ARG A 6 24.93 -16.29 -12.09
N SER A 7 24.01 -16.10 -13.02
CA SER A 7 22.80 -15.32 -12.80
C SER A 7 22.00 -15.90 -11.64
N ALA A 8 21.78 -15.10 -10.61
CA ALA A 8 20.84 -15.37 -9.53
C ALA A 8 19.41 -15.21 -10.01
N PHE A 9 19.11 -14.18 -10.80
CA PHE A 9 17.85 -14.00 -11.48
C PHE A 9 18.04 -13.07 -12.68
N MET A 10 17.09 -13.14 -13.63
CA MET A 10 16.97 -12.20 -14.74
C MET A 10 15.59 -11.51 -14.70
N LEU A 11 15.58 -10.22 -15.01
CA LEU A 11 14.38 -9.43 -15.28
C LEU A 11 14.47 -8.92 -16.73
N ASP A 12 13.85 -9.66 -17.63
CA ASP A 12 13.81 -9.30 -19.05
C ASP A 12 13.04 -7.98 -19.25
N GLU A 13 13.51 -7.14 -20.18
CA GLU A 13 12.88 -5.84 -20.45
C GLU A 13 11.40 -5.90 -20.85
N PRO A 14 10.91 -6.88 -21.63
CA PRO A 14 9.47 -7.03 -21.87
C PRO A 14 8.66 -7.30 -20.60
N VAL A 15 9.23 -8.04 -19.65
CA VAL A 15 8.59 -8.31 -18.35
C VAL A 15 8.56 -7.02 -17.52
N ARG A 16 9.69 -6.31 -17.42
CA ARG A 16 9.76 -5.00 -16.75
C ARG A 16 8.74 -4.02 -17.32
N HIS A 17 8.68 -3.91 -18.64
CA HIS A 17 7.72 -3.07 -19.34
C HIS A 17 6.27 -3.44 -19.00
N THR A 18 5.95 -4.74 -18.99
CA THR A 18 4.60 -5.21 -18.62
C THR A 18 4.24 -4.86 -17.17
N LEU A 19 5.19 -5.00 -16.23
CA LEU A 19 4.98 -4.67 -14.82
C LEU A 19 4.71 -3.17 -14.63
N ILE A 20 5.53 -2.31 -15.25
CA ILE A 20 5.36 -0.85 -15.18
C ILE A 20 4.07 -0.41 -15.86
N THR A 21 3.78 -0.91 -17.06
CA THR A 21 2.56 -0.57 -17.80
C THR A 21 1.30 -1.02 -17.05
N GLY A 22 1.30 -2.22 -16.47
CA GLY A 22 0.18 -2.72 -15.67
C GLY A 22 -0.06 -1.88 -14.41
N HIS A 23 1.01 -1.46 -13.73
CA HIS A 23 0.93 -0.57 -12.57
C HIS A 23 0.36 0.81 -12.94
N ARG A 24 0.89 1.44 -13.98
CA ARG A 24 0.38 2.73 -14.49
C ARG A 24 -1.09 2.65 -14.87
N PHE A 25 -1.49 1.60 -15.57
CA PHE A 25 -2.88 1.36 -15.93
C PHE A 25 -3.78 1.26 -14.69
N TYR A 26 -3.36 0.48 -13.67
CA TYR A 26 -4.10 0.38 -12.42
C TYR A 26 -4.29 1.74 -11.76
N VAL A 27 -3.22 2.52 -11.60
CA VAL A 27 -3.26 3.84 -10.95
C VAL A 27 -4.17 4.79 -11.72
N GLN A 28 -4.01 4.86 -13.04
CA GLN A 28 -4.85 5.71 -13.90
C GLN A 28 -6.33 5.34 -13.76
N GLN A 29 -6.67 4.06 -13.90
CA GLN A 29 -8.07 3.64 -13.85
C GLN A 29 -8.67 3.78 -12.44
N ALA A 30 -7.88 3.58 -11.38
CA ALA A 30 -8.33 3.81 -10.02
C ALA A 30 -8.67 5.30 -9.78
N LYS A 31 -7.83 6.22 -10.25
CA LYS A 31 -8.12 7.66 -10.18
C LYS A 31 -9.38 8.01 -10.97
N GLU A 32 -9.46 7.59 -12.23
CA GLU A 32 -10.56 7.95 -13.12
C GLU A 32 -11.90 7.36 -12.70
N ARG A 33 -11.92 6.14 -12.14
CA ARG A 33 -13.17 5.41 -11.91
C ARG A 33 -13.59 5.31 -10.45
N LEU A 34 -12.66 5.47 -9.51
CA LEU A 34 -12.93 5.30 -8.09
C LEU A 34 -12.76 6.60 -7.30
N LEU A 35 -11.72 7.39 -7.58
CA LEU A 35 -11.43 8.60 -6.78
C LEU A 35 -12.15 9.84 -7.33
N SER A 36 -12.28 9.94 -8.65
CA SER A 36 -12.95 11.07 -9.31
C SER A 36 -14.42 11.24 -8.88
N THR A 37 -15.08 10.16 -8.44
CA THR A 37 -16.47 10.18 -7.97
C THR A 37 -16.67 11.01 -6.70
N PHE A 38 -15.59 11.34 -5.99
CA PHE A 38 -15.63 12.11 -4.74
C PHE A 38 -15.25 13.59 -4.94
N GLY A 39 -15.19 14.08 -6.20
CA GLY A 39 -14.83 15.47 -6.49
C GLY A 39 -15.86 16.52 -6.05
N ASN A 40 -17.07 16.10 -5.68
CA ASN A 40 -18.22 16.98 -5.41
C ASN A 40 -18.94 16.68 -4.08
N ILE A 41 -18.23 16.20 -3.06
CA ILE A 41 -18.88 15.81 -1.78
C ILE A 41 -19.70 16.96 -1.18
N SER A 42 -19.24 18.21 -1.29
CA SER A 42 -19.97 19.37 -0.76
C SER A 42 -21.35 19.53 -1.41
N ALA A 43 -21.45 19.54 -2.73
CA ALA A 43 -22.76 19.75 -3.35
C ALA A 43 -23.67 18.51 -3.23
N GLU A 44 -23.10 17.31 -3.11
CA GLU A 44 -23.88 16.11 -2.79
C GLU A 44 -24.47 16.19 -1.38
N ALA A 45 -23.72 16.72 -0.42
CA ALA A 45 -24.21 16.95 0.94
C ALA A 45 -25.28 18.05 1.01
N ASP A 46 -25.11 19.14 0.26
CA ASP A 46 -26.12 20.21 0.14
C ASP A 46 -27.42 19.66 -0.48
N ALA A 47 -27.30 18.84 -1.53
CA ALA A 47 -28.45 18.19 -2.15
C ALA A 47 -29.14 17.19 -1.21
N ALA A 48 -28.39 16.49 -0.35
CA ALA A 48 -28.95 15.61 0.67
C ALA A 48 -29.71 16.39 1.76
N ALA A 49 -29.18 17.53 2.20
CA ALA A 49 -29.85 18.42 3.14
C ALA A 49 -31.17 18.96 2.57
N GLU A 50 -31.15 19.44 1.33
CA GLU A 50 -32.35 19.95 0.62
C GLU A 50 -33.41 18.85 0.46
N ALA A 51 -32.99 17.64 0.05
CA ALA A 51 -33.91 16.52 -0.08
C ALA A 51 -34.55 16.13 1.26
N HIS A 52 -33.79 16.21 2.37
CA HIS A 52 -34.29 15.93 3.72
C HIS A 52 -35.25 17.04 4.20
N TRP A 53 -34.96 18.30 3.91
CA TRP A 53 -35.85 19.44 4.15
C TRP A 53 -37.20 19.26 3.43
N GLU A 54 -37.16 19.00 2.12
CA GLU A 54 -38.35 18.78 1.31
C GLU A 54 -39.17 17.57 1.77
N GLN A 55 -38.49 16.51 2.24
CA GLN A 55 -39.16 15.32 2.74
C GLN A 55 -39.84 15.57 4.10
N SER A 56 -39.15 16.23 5.03
CA SER A 56 -39.67 16.56 6.35
C SER A 56 -40.84 17.56 6.27
N GLY A 57 -40.80 18.49 5.29
CA GLY A 57 -41.82 19.52 5.13
C GLY A 57 -43.19 19.02 4.65
N ARG A 58 -43.26 17.80 4.09
CA ARG A 58 -44.52 17.24 3.53
C ARG A 58 -45.65 17.10 4.54
N ASN A 59 -45.32 16.94 5.83
CA ASN A 59 -46.29 16.78 6.91
C ASN A 59 -46.17 17.92 7.95
N PHE A 60 -45.64 19.08 7.54
CA PHE A 60 -45.44 20.19 8.46
C PHE A 60 -46.78 20.84 8.86
N ASP A 61 -47.13 20.70 10.13
CA ASP A 61 -48.18 21.46 10.81
C ASP A 61 -47.59 22.66 11.59
N PRO A 62 -47.85 23.92 11.18
CA PRO A 62 -47.32 25.11 11.86
C PRO A 62 -47.89 25.33 13.27
N ASP A 63 -48.99 24.67 13.64
CA ASP A 63 -49.57 24.77 14.98
C ASP A 63 -48.87 23.86 15.99
N ILE A 64 -48.07 22.90 15.51
CA ILE A 64 -47.45 21.84 16.32
C ILE A 64 -45.93 21.80 16.15
N HIS A 65 -45.41 22.13 14.97
CA HIS A 65 -43.98 22.01 14.64
C HIS A 65 -43.27 23.36 14.59
N ASP A 66 -41.98 23.34 14.93
CA ASP A 66 -41.06 24.46 14.80
C ASP A 66 -40.27 24.34 13.49
N GLU A 67 -40.40 25.33 12.61
CA GLU A 67 -39.65 25.41 11.35
C GLU A 67 -38.13 25.50 11.59
N GLY A 68 -37.72 26.13 12.69
CA GLY A 68 -36.31 26.22 13.09
C GLY A 68 -35.72 24.85 13.43
N GLU A 69 -36.46 24.02 14.18
CA GLU A 69 -36.06 22.64 14.50
C GLU A 69 -35.92 21.80 13.21
N GLN A 70 -36.84 21.98 12.26
CA GLN A 70 -36.77 21.30 10.97
C GLN A 70 -35.54 21.74 10.15
N ALA A 71 -35.19 23.03 10.18
CA ALA A 71 -34.06 23.56 9.43
C ALA A 71 -32.73 23.06 10.01
N GLU A 72 -32.63 23.01 11.33
CA GLU A 72 -31.48 22.43 12.03
C GLU A 72 -31.33 20.93 11.72
N ASP A 73 -32.42 20.17 11.69
CA ASP A 73 -32.37 18.74 11.34
C ASP A 73 -31.89 18.50 9.91
N ALA A 74 -32.39 19.27 8.94
CA ALA A 74 -31.92 19.22 7.55
C ALA A 74 -30.42 19.59 7.41
N GLN A 75 -29.97 20.62 8.13
CA GLN A 75 -28.56 20.99 8.17
C GLN A 75 -27.70 19.88 8.77
N ASN A 76 -28.13 19.30 9.90
CA ASN A 76 -27.44 18.18 10.55
C ASN A 76 -27.35 16.97 9.61
N HIS A 77 -28.41 16.69 8.85
CA HIS A 77 -28.39 15.65 7.82
C HIS A 77 -27.30 15.88 6.78
N GLY A 78 -27.19 17.10 6.24
CA GLY A 78 -26.11 17.48 5.32
C GLY A 78 -24.71 17.30 5.90
N ILE A 79 -24.49 17.73 7.15
CA ILE A 79 -23.19 17.58 7.85
C ILE A 79 -22.83 16.10 8.00
N MET A 80 -23.78 15.25 8.42
CA MET A 80 -23.57 13.81 8.54
C MET A 80 -23.25 13.19 7.18
N PHE A 81 -24.01 13.55 6.14
CA PHE A 81 -23.80 13.04 4.78
C PHE A 81 -22.40 13.39 4.25
N TYR A 82 -21.97 14.63 4.43
CA TYR A 82 -20.62 15.09 4.09
C TYR A 82 -19.54 14.26 4.81
N GLY A 83 -19.71 14.03 6.12
CA GLY A 83 -18.78 13.25 6.92
C GLY A 83 -18.65 11.81 6.43
N LEU A 84 -19.78 11.14 6.17
CA LEU A 84 -19.82 9.76 5.68
C LEU A 84 -19.17 9.62 4.30
N LEU A 85 -19.45 10.53 3.36
CA LEU A 85 -18.81 10.51 2.05
C LEU A 85 -17.32 10.82 2.11
N SER A 86 -16.90 11.73 2.99
CA SER A 86 -15.48 12.03 3.21
C SER A 86 -14.74 10.80 3.75
N GLU A 87 -15.32 10.08 4.71
CA GLU A 87 -14.77 8.83 5.21
C GLU A 87 -14.70 7.76 4.11
N MET A 88 -15.76 7.63 3.31
CA MET A 88 -15.78 6.72 2.17
C MET A 88 -14.68 7.05 1.15
N HIS A 89 -14.43 8.33 0.88
CA HIS A 89 -13.34 8.79 0.01
C HIS A 89 -11.97 8.38 0.58
N GLU A 90 -11.71 8.64 1.86
CA GLU A 90 -10.46 8.25 2.53
C GLU A 90 -10.23 6.73 2.48
N ARG A 91 -11.26 5.93 2.79
CA ARG A 91 -11.21 4.46 2.70
C ARG A 91 -10.99 3.95 1.28
N THR A 92 -11.59 4.60 0.29
CA THR A 92 -11.41 4.25 -1.13
C THR A 92 -9.97 4.49 -1.55
N ARG A 93 -9.39 5.64 -1.17
CA ARG A 93 -7.97 5.95 -1.43
C ARG A 93 -7.04 4.92 -0.79
N LEU A 94 -7.24 4.58 0.48
CA LEU A 94 -6.45 3.56 1.17
C LEU A 94 -6.57 2.18 0.52
N SER A 95 -7.76 1.82 0.02
CA SER A 95 -7.97 0.57 -0.70
C SER A 95 -7.21 0.53 -2.03
N VAL A 96 -7.14 1.66 -2.75
CA VAL A 96 -6.32 1.79 -3.96
C VAL A 96 -4.84 1.63 -3.65
N VAL A 97 -4.33 2.30 -2.62
CA VAL A 97 -2.94 2.17 -2.16
C VAL A 97 -2.63 0.72 -1.74
N ALA A 98 -3.50 0.07 -0.98
CA ALA A 98 -3.35 -1.34 -0.64
C ALA A 98 -3.32 -2.24 -1.88
N GLY A 99 -4.18 -1.97 -2.86
CA GLY A 99 -4.17 -2.64 -4.16
C GLY A 99 -2.83 -2.51 -4.88
N MET A 100 -2.28 -1.30 -4.99
CA MET A 100 -0.97 -1.05 -5.59
C MET A 100 0.13 -1.87 -4.88
N PHE A 101 0.21 -1.78 -3.55
CA PHE A 101 1.22 -2.48 -2.75
C PHE A 101 1.13 -4.00 -2.94
N HIS A 102 -0.07 -4.57 -2.85
CA HIS A 102 -0.25 -6.01 -2.96
C HIS A 102 0.06 -6.53 -4.37
N HIS A 103 -0.24 -5.78 -5.43
CA HIS A 103 0.15 -6.17 -6.79
C HIS A 103 1.67 -6.16 -6.94
N TRP A 104 2.33 -5.09 -6.47
CA TRP A 104 3.78 -4.97 -6.51
C TRP A 104 4.48 -6.09 -5.71
N ASP A 105 4.13 -6.29 -4.43
CA ASP A 105 4.77 -7.29 -3.57
C ASP A 105 4.58 -8.72 -4.13
N LYS A 106 3.38 -9.04 -4.64
CA LYS A 106 3.13 -10.33 -5.29
C LYS A 106 3.93 -10.50 -6.57
N ALA A 107 4.05 -9.45 -7.39
CA ALA A 107 4.83 -9.50 -8.62
C ALA A 107 6.33 -9.69 -8.32
N TRP A 108 6.85 -8.98 -7.32
CA TRP A 108 8.23 -9.12 -6.87
C TRP A 108 8.52 -10.51 -6.33
N ARG A 109 7.68 -11.04 -5.44
CA ARG A 109 7.82 -12.41 -4.93
C ARG A 109 7.71 -13.46 -6.02
N ARG A 110 6.79 -13.27 -6.99
CA ARG A 110 6.66 -14.17 -8.13
C ARG A 110 7.91 -14.18 -9.00
N LEU A 111 8.46 -13.01 -9.33
CA LEU A 111 9.72 -12.91 -10.06
C LEU A 111 10.84 -13.67 -9.35
N LEU A 112 10.99 -13.46 -8.03
CA LEU A 112 12.00 -14.18 -7.24
C LEU A 112 11.76 -15.69 -7.25
N VAL A 113 10.53 -16.16 -7.03
CA VAL A 113 10.22 -17.60 -7.06
C VAL A 113 10.49 -18.22 -8.43
N ASP A 114 10.15 -17.51 -9.51
CA ASP A 114 10.21 -18.04 -10.87
C ASP A 114 11.64 -17.97 -11.43
N GLN A 115 12.41 -16.93 -11.09
CA GLN A 115 13.72 -16.64 -11.69
C GLN A 115 14.91 -16.96 -10.80
N LEU A 116 14.74 -17.11 -9.47
CA LEU A 116 15.88 -17.34 -8.59
C LEU A 116 16.56 -18.68 -8.90
N ARG A 117 17.85 -18.64 -9.22
CA ARG A 117 18.73 -19.78 -9.51
C ARG A 117 20.00 -19.64 -8.69
N LEU A 118 20.09 -20.40 -7.60
CA LEU A 118 21.32 -20.46 -6.79
C LEU A 118 21.96 -21.86 -6.93
N PRO A 119 23.29 -21.99 -6.87
CA PRO A 119 23.94 -23.30 -6.90
C PRO A 119 23.41 -24.21 -5.78
N GLY A 120 22.93 -25.41 -6.14
CA GLY A 120 22.37 -26.37 -5.18
C GLY A 120 21.04 -25.94 -4.55
N PHE A 121 20.36 -24.95 -5.11
CA PHE A 121 19.09 -24.43 -4.63
C PHE A 121 17.97 -24.78 -5.61
N VAL A 122 17.20 -25.80 -5.25
CA VAL A 122 15.95 -26.16 -5.95
C VAL A 122 14.79 -25.59 -5.15
N ILE A 123 13.92 -24.81 -5.81
CA ILE A 123 12.70 -24.29 -5.18
C ILE A 123 11.62 -25.37 -5.25
N GLY A 124 11.49 -26.14 -4.17
CA GLY A 124 10.37 -27.05 -3.98
C GLY A 124 9.16 -26.38 -3.32
N ALA A 125 8.15 -27.18 -2.97
CA ALA A 125 6.89 -26.67 -2.42
C ALA A 125 7.07 -25.92 -1.10
N HIS A 126 7.96 -26.39 -0.22
CA HIS A 126 8.22 -25.74 1.07
C HIS A 126 8.98 -24.43 0.89
N THR A 127 10.03 -24.41 0.06
CA THR A 127 10.83 -23.22 -0.24
C THR A 127 9.99 -22.15 -0.90
N ARG A 128 9.17 -22.53 -1.88
CA ARG A 128 8.20 -21.62 -2.51
C ARG A 128 7.30 -20.98 -1.47
N ARG A 129 6.70 -21.78 -0.57
CA ARG A 129 5.84 -21.26 0.50
C ARG A 129 6.58 -20.30 1.42
N ALA A 130 7.81 -20.64 1.83
CA ALA A 130 8.62 -19.78 2.67
C ALA A 130 8.91 -18.41 2.02
N MET A 131 9.22 -18.38 0.72
CA MET A 131 9.41 -17.12 -0.03
C MET A 131 8.14 -16.26 -0.09
N TRP A 132 6.96 -16.89 -0.16
CA TRP A 132 5.68 -16.18 -0.15
C TRP A 132 5.31 -15.61 1.23
N THR A 133 5.67 -16.27 2.32
CA THR A 133 5.26 -15.88 3.68
C THR A 133 6.30 -15.07 4.44
N MET A 134 7.51 -14.94 3.90
CA MET A 134 8.60 -14.18 4.49
C MET A 134 8.20 -12.71 4.66
N ASP A 135 8.44 -12.15 5.85
CA ASP A 135 8.17 -10.73 6.09
C ASP A 135 9.14 -9.82 5.30
N SER A 136 8.87 -8.51 5.28
CA SER A 136 9.67 -7.56 4.50
C SER A 136 11.13 -7.48 4.95
N ALA A 137 11.38 -7.56 6.27
CA ALA A 137 12.74 -7.46 6.82
C ALA A 137 13.57 -8.71 6.50
N GLN A 138 12.95 -9.89 6.61
CA GLN A 138 13.54 -11.14 6.18
C GLN A 138 13.81 -11.15 4.66
N LEU A 139 12.89 -10.63 3.85
CA LEU A 139 13.05 -10.53 2.39
C LEU A 139 14.19 -9.58 2.01
N GLU A 140 14.25 -8.40 2.63
CA GLU A 140 15.32 -7.44 2.41
C GLU A 140 16.68 -8.02 2.81
N SER A 141 16.79 -8.64 3.99
CA SER A 141 18.02 -9.29 4.44
C SER A 141 18.45 -10.41 3.50
N PHE A 142 17.49 -11.16 2.95
CA PHE A 142 17.78 -12.19 1.95
C PHE A 142 18.33 -11.59 0.66
N LEU A 143 17.70 -10.53 0.13
CA LEU A 143 18.14 -9.85 -1.09
C LEU A 143 19.51 -9.20 -0.92
N GLU A 144 19.76 -8.58 0.23
CA GLU A 144 21.08 -8.02 0.55
C GLU A 144 22.15 -9.12 0.61
N ALA A 145 21.83 -10.30 1.15
CA ALA A 145 22.74 -11.45 1.13
C ALA A 145 23.00 -11.99 -0.29
N LEU A 146 22.13 -11.68 -1.26
CA LEU A 146 22.36 -11.91 -2.69
C LEU A 146 23.10 -10.76 -3.38
N GLY A 147 23.45 -9.70 -2.65
CA GLY A 147 24.11 -8.51 -3.19
C GLY A 147 23.17 -7.42 -3.71
N LEU A 148 21.85 -7.56 -3.51
CA LEU A 148 20.85 -6.58 -3.94
C LEU A 148 20.35 -5.74 -2.75
N LYS A 149 20.90 -4.53 -2.61
CA LYS A 149 20.50 -3.57 -1.57
C LYS A 149 19.30 -2.74 -2.02
N VAL A 150 18.10 -3.31 -1.93
CA VAL A 150 16.86 -2.62 -2.34
C VAL A 150 16.61 -1.32 -1.56
N ALA A 151 17.05 -1.24 -0.30
CA ALA A 151 16.96 -0.01 0.50
C ALA A 151 17.79 1.16 -0.04
N ALA A 152 18.77 0.89 -0.91
CA ALA A 152 19.54 1.92 -1.58
C ALA A 152 18.86 2.43 -2.86
N PHE A 153 17.73 1.86 -3.27
CA PHE A 153 17.03 2.28 -4.49
C PHE A 153 16.38 3.66 -4.30
N PRO A 154 16.40 4.51 -5.34
CA PRO A 154 15.63 5.74 -5.33
C PRO A 154 14.14 5.47 -5.06
N GLY A 155 13.55 6.20 -4.10
CA GLY A 155 12.15 6.05 -3.73
C GLY A 155 11.83 4.88 -2.79
N TYR A 156 12.82 4.09 -2.34
CA TYR A 156 12.56 2.97 -1.42
C TYR A 156 11.89 3.41 -0.11
N ALA A 157 12.26 4.57 0.44
CA ALA A 157 11.62 5.12 1.63
C ALA A 157 10.09 5.29 1.45
N ARG A 158 9.64 5.62 0.24
CA ARG A 158 8.20 5.72 -0.07
C ARG A 158 7.54 4.35 -0.17
N LEU A 159 8.22 3.32 -0.68
CA LEU A 159 7.71 1.95 -0.65
C LEU A 159 7.61 1.40 0.78
N ASP A 160 8.58 1.73 1.63
CA ASP A 160 8.54 1.31 3.02
C ASP A 160 7.43 2.05 3.80
N ALA A 161 7.26 3.35 3.58
CA ALA A 161 6.11 4.10 4.10
C ALA A 161 4.78 3.49 3.63
N MET A 162 4.66 3.15 2.33
CA MET A 162 3.48 2.50 1.75
C MET A 162 3.15 1.17 2.44
N ARG A 163 4.17 0.33 2.69
CA ARG A 163 4.02 -0.93 3.42
C ARG A 163 3.44 -0.71 4.81
N LEU A 164 3.94 0.29 5.54
CA LEU A 164 3.45 0.63 6.87
C LEU A 164 2.02 1.16 6.83
N VAL A 165 1.70 2.07 5.91
CA VAL A 165 0.34 2.59 5.67
C VAL A 165 -0.65 1.46 5.42
N VAL A 166 -0.31 0.52 4.54
CA VAL A 166 -1.19 -0.63 4.22
C VAL A 166 -1.37 -1.55 5.44
N ASN A 167 -0.32 -1.75 6.23
CA ASN A 167 -0.43 -2.54 7.45
C ASN A 167 -1.29 -1.85 8.52
N VAL A 168 -1.17 -0.53 8.69
CA VAL A 168 -2.04 0.25 9.59
C VAL A 168 -3.48 0.18 9.10
N PHE A 169 -3.74 0.39 7.81
CA PHE A 169 -5.09 0.26 7.25
C PHE A 169 -5.72 -1.11 7.49
N LYS A 170 -4.92 -2.18 7.46
CA LYS A 170 -5.40 -3.55 7.66
C LYS A 170 -5.62 -3.92 9.13
N HIS A 171 -4.75 -3.45 10.02
CA HIS A 171 -4.67 -3.96 11.40
C HIS A 171 -5.00 -2.91 12.47
N GLY A 172 -5.12 -1.64 12.08
CA GLY A 172 -5.29 -0.52 12.99
C GLY A 172 -4.02 -0.25 13.79
N GLU A 173 -4.21 -0.02 15.08
CA GLU A 173 -3.14 0.26 16.05
C GLU A 173 -2.12 -0.89 16.19
N GLY A 174 -0.90 -0.53 16.58
CA GLY A 174 0.17 -1.45 16.92
C GLY A 174 1.49 -1.09 16.26
N LYS A 175 2.35 -2.10 16.10
CA LYS A 175 3.75 -1.90 15.68
C LYS A 175 3.90 -1.10 14.37
N SER A 176 3.05 -1.34 13.38
CA SER A 176 3.15 -0.61 12.10
C SER A 176 2.78 0.86 12.26
N MET A 177 1.85 1.20 13.15
CA MET A 177 1.49 2.59 13.46
C MET A 177 2.62 3.29 14.21
N ASP A 178 3.23 2.61 15.18
CA ASP A 178 4.41 3.12 15.91
C ASP A 178 5.58 3.37 14.97
N ASP A 179 5.85 2.43 14.08
CA ASP A 179 6.92 2.52 13.10
C ASP A 179 6.63 3.63 12.07
N LEU A 180 5.38 3.77 11.59
CA LEU A 180 4.95 4.82 10.67
C LEU A 180 5.13 6.20 11.28
N ARG A 181 4.64 6.42 12.50
CA ARG A 181 4.77 7.69 13.22
C ARG A 181 6.22 8.09 13.44
N ARG A 182 7.10 7.12 13.73
CA ARG A 182 8.52 7.38 13.99
C ARG A 182 9.31 7.67 12.71
N ALA A 183 9.07 6.91 11.65
CA ALA A 183 9.87 6.98 10.42
C ALA A 183 9.31 7.96 9.38
N TYR A 184 7.99 8.13 9.34
CA TYR A 184 7.27 8.94 8.35
C TYR A 184 6.14 9.75 9.02
N PRO A 185 6.48 10.70 9.91
CA PRO A 185 5.50 11.46 10.70
C PRO A 185 4.50 12.26 9.86
N GLU A 186 4.80 12.54 8.59
CA GLU A 186 3.89 13.21 7.65
C GLU A 186 2.57 12.44 7.42
N PHE A 187 2.55 11.12 7.66
CA PHE A 187 1.33 10.30 7.58
C PHE A 187 0.52 10.31 8.86
N VAL A 188 1.04 10.89 9.96
CA VAL A 188 0.36 10.99 11.25
C VAL A 188 0.44 12.45 11.73
N PRO A 189 -0.22 13.39 11.02
CA PRO A 189 -0.08 14.81 11.29
C PRO A 189 -0.56 15.16 12.70
N VAL A 190 0.13 16.11 13.32
CA VAL A 190 -0.27 16.70 14.60
C VAL A 190 -1.37 17.73 14.33
N VAL A 191 -2.54 17.56 14.94
CA VAL A 191 -3.66 18.51 14.81
C VAL A 191 -3.45 19.65 15.81
N ASP A 192 -3.44 20.90 15.33
CA ASP A 192 -3.36 22.14 16.13
C ASP A 192 -2.17 22.24 17.09
N GLY A 193 -1.03 21.62 16.77
CA GLY A 193 0.15 21.60 17.64
C GLY A 193 0.00 20.70 18.88
N TRP A 194 -1.14 20.05 19.04
CA TRP A 194 -1.41 19.06 20.08
C TRP A 194 -1.29 17.67 19.49
N ALA A 195 -0.20 16.97 19.80
CA ALA A 195 -0.17 15.54 19.56
C ALA A 195 -1.27 14.93 20.45
N ARG A 196 -2.24 14.21 19.85
CA ARG A 196 -3.18 13.42 20.64
C ARG A 196 -2.36 12.57 21.59
N ALA A 197 -2.70 12.62 22.89
CA ALA A 197 -2.02 11.83 23.91
C ALA A 197 -2.01 10.33 23.55
N PHE A 198 -3.04 9.88 22.81
CA PHE A 198 -3.19 8.56 22.25
C PHE A 198 -3.55 8.69 20.76
N HIS A 199 -2.61 8.35 19.88
CA HIS A 199 -2.87 8.26 18.44
C HIS A 199 -3.45 6.88 18.14
N ASP A 200 -4.57 6.86 17.42
CA ASP A 200 -5.21 5.67 16.86
C ASP A 200 -5.01 5.63 15.34
N ASP A 201 -5.51 4.58 14.69
CA ASP A 201 -5.44 4.43 13.23
C ASP A 201 -6.20 5.53 12.46
N THR A 202 -7.19 6.17 13.09
CA THR A 202 -7.90 7.34 12.51
C THR A 202 -7.02 8.58 12.39
N SER A 203 -5.88 8.59 13.08
CA SER A 203 -4.88 9.65 13.01
C SER A 203 -4.02 9.57 11.73
N MET A 204 -4.06 8.44 11.00
CA MET A 204 -3.32 8.28 9.75
C MET A 204 -3.99 9.06 8.62
N LYS A 205 -3.22 9.87 7.88
CA LYS A 205 -3.70 10.64 6.72
C LYS A 205 -2.90 10.34 5.47
N VAL A 206 -3.61 9.97 4.41
CA VAL A 206 -3.07 9.72 3.07
C VAL A 206 -3.79 10.65 2.10
N THR A 207 -3.02 11.40 1.31
CA THR A 207 -3.52 12.36 0.33
C THR A 207 -3.38 11.81 -1.09
N ASP A 208 -3.96 12.49 -2.08
CA ASP A 208 -3.76 12.12 -3.50
C ASP A 208 -2.30 12.30 -3.92
N ALA A 209 -1.58 13.28 -3.35
CA ALA A 209 -0.15 13.44 -3.56
C ALA A 209 0.64 12.23 -3.03
N HIS A 210 0.31 11.71 -1.84
CA HIS A 210 0.94 10.49 -1.32
C HIS A 210 0.68 9.27 -2.22
N LEU A 211 -0.52 9.16 -2.79
CA LEU A 211 -0.85 8.10 -3.75
C LEU A 211 0.08 8.18 -4.98
N ASP A 212 0.34 9.37 -5.50
CA ASP A 212 1.24 9.58 -6.63
C ASP A 212 2.70 9.28 -6.27
N GLU A 213 3.15 9.73 -5.11
CA GLU A 213 4.49 9.39 -4.61
C GLU A 213 4.69 7.88 -4.44
N PHE A 214 3.67 7.15 -3.99
CA PHE A 214 3.71 5.68 -3.93
C PHE A 214 3.70 5.04 -5.32
N ALA A 215 2.94 5.61 -6.26
CA ALA A 215 2.91 5.13 -7.63
C ALA A 215 4.29 5.26 -8.31
N ASP A 216 4.92 6.43 -8.16
CA ASP A 216 6.25 6.72 -8.68
C ASP A 216 7.32 5.85 -8.02
N ALA A 217 7.19 5.57 -6.72
CA ALA A 217 8.12 4.71 -6.01
C ALA A 217 8.11 3.25 -6.51
N ILE A 218 6.93 2.70 -6.84
CA ILE A 218 6.80 1.38 -7.45
C ILE A 218 7.47 1.34 -8.84
N GLU A 219 7.24 2.38 -9.64
CA GLU A 219 7.88 2.49 -10.96
C GLU A 219 9.41 2.60 -10.83
N SER A 220 9.88 3.49 -9.97
CA SER A 220 11.31 3.68 -9.68
C SER A 220 11.95 2.36 -9.24
N PHE A 221 11.28 1.59 -8.37
CA PHE A 221 11.77 0.27 -7.98
C PHE A 221 11.97 -0.63 -9.19
N TRP A 222 10.96 -0.76 -10.06
CA TRP A 222 11.07 -1.61 -11.25
C TRP A 222 12.13 -1.12 -12.21
N LEU A 223 12.41 0.18 -12.31
CA LEU A 223 13.49 0.70 -13.14
C LEU A 223 14.89 0.41 -12.56
N ASN A 224 15.01 0.33 -11.23
CA ASN A 224 16.28 0.12 -10.54
C ASN A 224 16.61 -1.35 -10.27
N VAL A 225 15.65 -2.28 -10.39
CA VAL A 225 15.96 -3.72 -10.37
C VAL A 225 16.90 -4.02 -11.55
N PRO A 226 18.09 -4.61 -11.34
CA PRO A 226 19.00 -4.88 -12.44
C PRO A 226 18.40 -5.91 -13.40
N HIS A 227 18.74 -5.82 -14.69
CA HIS A 227 18.39 -6.84 -15.68
C HIS A 227 18.88 -8.23 -15.25
N GLU A 228 20.08 -8.29 -14.65
CA GLU A 228 20.66 -9.52 -14.12
C GLU A 228 21.31 -9.26 -12.77
N LEU A 229 21.01 -10.10 -11.79
CA LEU A 229 21.78 -10.15 -10.55
C LEU A 229 22.77 -11.30 -10.62
N ASN A 230 24.06 -10.99 -10.60
CA ASN A 230 25.11 -12.01 -10.68
C ASN A 230 25.67 -12.36 -9.30
N LEU A 231 25.91 -13.64 -9.05
CA LEU A 231 26.52 -14.13 -7.81
C LEU A 231 27.88 -14.76 -8.06
N ASP A 232 28.76 -14.62 -7.07
CA ASP A 232 29.97 -15.43 -6.98
C ASP A 232 29.59 -16.86 -6.54
N PRO A 233 29.79 -17.89 -7.39
CA PRO A 233 29.47 -19.26 -7.03
C PRO A 233 30.34 -19.81 -5.88
N ALA A 234 31.46 -19.16 -5.55
CA ALA A 234 32.35 -19.59 -4.47
C ALA A 234 31.81 -19.24 -3.07
N VAL A 235 30.89 -18.27 -2.96
CA VAL A 235 30.34 -17.81 -1.69
C VAL A 235 28.82 -18.04 -1.69
N PRO A 236 28.32 -19.13 -1.10
CA PRO A 236 26.89 -19.37 -1.03
C PRO A 236 26.22 -18.27 -0.18
N PRO A 237 25.11 -17.68 -0.65
CA PRO A 237 24.43 -16.62 0.09
C PRO A 237 23.84 -17.16 1.39
N LYS A 238 23.88 -16.34 2.43
CA LYS A 238 23.27 -16.67 3.71
C LYS A 238 21.75 -16.62 3.57
N LEU A 239 21.10 -17.78 3.72
CA LEU A 239 19.65 -17.87 3.68
C LEU A 239 19.04 -17.50 5.05
N PRO A 240 17.85 -16.86 5.09
CA PRO A 240 17.05 -16.78 6.30
C PRO A 240 16.78 -18.18 6.87
N LYS A 241 16.75 -18.30 8.21
CA LYS A 241 16.60 -19.60 8.91
C LYS A 241 15.40 -20.40 8.43
N ASP A 242 14.27 -19.73 8.21
CA ASP A 242 13.04 -20.37 7.75
C ASP A 242 13.15 -20.89 6.31
N LEU A 243 13.83 -20.12 5.43
CA LEU A 243 14.10 -20.54 4.06
C LEU A 243 15.08 -21.71 4.03
N GLU A 244 16.09 -21.71 4.88
CA GLU A 244 17.03 -22.83 5.02
C GLU A 244 16.32 -24.11 5.50
N ARG A 245 15.44 -23.98 6.51
CA ARG A 245 14.61 -25.09 7.01
C ARG A 245 13.67 -25.62 5.93
N ALA A 246 13.05 -24.74 5.16
CA ALA A 246 12.16 -25.12 4.06
C ALA A 246 12.92 -25.87 2.97
N ARG A 247 14.10 -25.39 2.58
CA ARG A 247 14.97 -26.07 1.60
C ARG A 247 15.38 -27.46 2.06
N LYS A 248 15.73 -27.64 3.34
CA LYS A 248 16.06 -28.96 3.90
C LYS A 248 14.89 -29.95 3.79
N LYS A 249 13.64 -29.47 3.90
CA LYS A 249 12.45 -30.31 3.71
C LYS A 249 12.20 -30.67 2.25
N ASP A 250 12.52 -29.79 1.31
CA ASP A 250 12.38 -30.10 -0.13
C ASP A 250 13.45 -31.07 -0.64
N LEU A 251 14.59 -31.19 0.06
CA LEU A 251 15.70 -32.09 -0.29
C LEU A 251 15.64 -33.45 0.44
N ALA A 252 14.79 -33.58 1.46
CA ALA A 252 14.59 -34.80 2.24
C ALA A 252 13.51 -35.68 1.61
#